data_AF-A0A1W9L1R5-F1
#
_entry.id   AF-A0A1W9L1R5-F1
#
_cell.length_a   1.000
_cell.length_b   1.000
_cell.length_c   1.000
_cell.angle_alpha   90.00
_cell.angle_beta   90.00
_cell.angle_gamma   90.00
#
_symmetry.space_group_name_H-M   'P 1'
#
loop_
_entity.id
_entity.type
_entity.pdbx_description
1 polymer ?
#
loop_
_entity_poly.entity_id
_entity_poly.type
_entity_poly.pdbx_seq_one_letter_code
_entity_poly.pdbx_strand_id
1 'polypeptide(L)'
;MCNITVKNNLIALVKNNDGKEASIPIRHGDTTIPEKLAKSIRGQGKDPANYFCVANQYVMELGFLQEWTEMVNSVIAKRKAESAAKLAAEQKIIETTARPVLALWDSNLRKVSVLYVNGSKPVGDWSHISGSVATRFITDHRSGQKFDGTLTIGMESGFFYITQQEFDVLIAQTKIEELVGELAAETAKFEAKVEAQKQEAQKQIETRIAEATAKAEATGLPVEIARYTVPCDGSACECSFDLVADFVRGNGEQFKTRTHCH
;
A
#
# COMPACT_ATOMS: atom_id res chain seq x y z
N MET A 1 39.51 -17.13 22.74
CA MET A 1 38.19 -16.54 23.10
C MET A 1 38.02 -15.30 22.26
N CYS A 2 36.95 -15.22 21.46
CA CYS A 2 36.62 -14.00 20.74
C CYS A 2 36.01 -13.00 21.74
N ASN A 3 36.67 -11.87 21.98
CA ASN A 3 36.07 -10.80 22.76
C ASN A 3 35.15 -9.98 21.85
N ILE A 4 33.87 -9.91 22.22
CA ILE A 4 32.85 -9.13 21.53
C ILE A 4 32.59 -7.84 22.33
N THR A 5 32.71 -6.68 21.68
CA THR A 5 32.40 -5.38 22.32
C THR A 5 31.46 -4.57 21.43
N VAL A 6 30.35 -4.10 21.98
CA VAL A 6 29.38 -3.29 21.24
C VAL A 6 29.81 -1.82 21.22
N LYS A 7 29.90 -1.23 20.02
CA LYS A 7 30.10 0.21 19.79
C LYS A 7 28.86 0.84 19.15
N ASN A 8 28.46 2.00 19.70
CA ASN A 8 27.35 2.83 19.21
C ASN A 8 26.05 2.05 18.96
N ASN A 9 25.85 0.93 19.69
CA ASN A 9 24.74 -0.01 19.56
C ASN A 9 24.51 -0.58 18.15
N LEU A 10 25.38 -0.33 17.16
CA LEU A 10 25.20 -0.72 15.74
C LEU A 10 26.25 -1.72 15.27
N ILE A 11 27.41 -1.71 15.89
CA ILE A 11 28.59 -2.45 15.46
C ILE A 11 29.11 -3.25 16.65
N ALA A 12 29.34 -4.54 16.43
CA ALA A 12 30.13 -5.37 17.31
C ALA A 12 31.58 -5.36 16.81
N LEU A 13 32.52 -5.05 17.70
CA LEU A 13 33.93 -5.32 17.48
C LEU A 13 34.21 -6.74 17.93
N VAL A 14 34.63 -7.58 16.99
CA VAL A 14 35.00 -8.97 17.25
C VAL A 14 36.50 -9.10 17.08
N LYS A 15 37.20 -9.54 18.13
CA LYS A 15 38.63 -9.86 18.06
C LYS A 15 38.82 -11.33 17.74
N ASN A 16 39.61 -11.63 16.71
CA ASN A 16 40.08 -12.99 16.47
C ASN A 16 41.19 -13.37 17.49
N ASN A 17 41.62 -14.64 17.49
CA ASN A 17 42.67 -15.13 18.39
C ASN A 17 44.05 -14.46 18.16
N ASP A 18 44.25 -13.80 17.01
CA ASP A 18 45.48 -13.04 16.70
C ASP A 18 45.37 -11.56 17.13
N GLY A 19 44.28 -11.17 17.80
CA GLY A 19 44.04 -9.80 18.27
C GLY A 19 43.55 -8.83 17.19
N LYS A 20 43.29 -9.29 15.95
CA LYS A 20 42.72 -8.45 14.88
C LYS A 20 41.24 -8.18 15.14
N GLU A 21 40.87 -6.90 15.12
CA GLU A 21 39.48 -6.43 15.29
C GLU A 21 38.75 -6.39 13.94
N ALA A 22 37.52 -6.91 13.92
CA ALA A 22 36.57 -6.72 12.83
C ALA A 22 35.31 -5.99 13.33
N SER A 23 34.87 -4.98 12.59
CA SER A 23 33.60 -4.29 12.81
C SER A 23 32.48 -5.02 12.09
N ILE A 24 31.59 -5.67 12.84
CA ILE A 24 30.49 -6.46 12.30
C ILE A 24 29.15 -5.78 12.64
N PRO A 25 28.21 -5.61 11.69
CA PRO A 25 26.89 -5.09 12.00
C PRO A 25 26.14 -6.03 12.95
N ILE A 26 25.45 -5.45 13.93
CA ILE A 26 24.64 -6.22 14.89
C ILE A 26 23.37 -6.69 14.18
N ARG A 27 23.37 -7.96 13.76
CA ARG A 27 22.26 -8.66 13.10
C ARG A 27 22.26 -10.13 13.51
N HIS A 28 21.09 -10.76 13.52
CA HIS A 28 21.00 -12.21 13.72
C HIS A 28 21.84 -12.95 12.68
N GLY A 29 22.47 -14.03 13.13
CA GLY A 29 23.22 -14.94 12.27
C GLY A 29 22.28 -15.84 11.47
N ASP A 30 22.73 -16.25 10.29
CA ASP A 30 22.07 -17.23 9.43
C ASP A 30 23.02 -18.40 9.19
N THR A 31 22.55 -19.63 9.44
CA THR A 31 23.31 -20.86 9.18
C THR A 31 23.45 -21.15 7.68
N THR A 32 22.67 -20.48 6.84
CA THR A 32 22.79 -20.52 5.38
C THR A 32 23.95 -19.62 4.95
N ILE A 33 25.06 -20.22 4.50
CA ILE A 33 26.24 -19.46 4.08
C ILE A 33 26.20 -19.21 2.56
N PRO A 34 26.28 -17.95 2.10
CA PRO A 34 26.40 -17.64 0.68
C PRO A 34 27.56 -18.40 0.02
N GLU A 35 27.35 -18.94 -1.18
CA GLU A 35 28.32 -19.83 -1.84
C GLU A 35 29.72 -19.19 -2.02
N LYS A 36 29.79 -17.87 -2.21
CA LYS A 36 31.06 -17.13 -2.26
C LYS A 36 31.86 -17.27 -0.95
N LEU A 37 31.19 -17.19 0.19
CA LEU A 37 31.80 -17.34 1.51
C LEU A 37 32.09 -18.82 1.80
N ALA A 38 31.18 -19.72 1.43
CA ALA A 38 31.38 -21.16 1.56
C ALA A 38 32.63 -21.64 0.79
N LYS A 39 32.84 -21.16 -0.45
CA LYS A 39 34.07 -21.42 -1.23
C LYS A 39 35.33 -20.91 -0.54
N SER A 40 35.28 -19.73 0.06
CA SER A 40 36.41 -19.17 0.82
C SER A 40 36.75 -20.04 2.04
N ILE A 41 35.73 -20.50 2.78
CA ILE A 41 35.90 -21.40 3.93
C ILE A 41 36.51 -22.74 3.49
N ARG A 42 35.96 -23.36 2.43
CA ARG A 42 36.51 -24.61 1.86
C ARG A 42 37.95 -24.43 1.38
N GLY A 43 38.28 -23.28 0.77
CA GLY A 43 39.63 -22.94 0.34
C GLY A 43 40.65 -22.81 1.47
N GLN A 44 40.19 -22.62 2.70
CA GLN A 44 41.02 -22.66 3.92
C GLN A 44 41.08 -24.06 4.57
N GLY A 45 40.54 -25.10 3.91
CA GLY A 45 40.51 -26.47 4.42
C GLY A 45 39.47 -26.69 5.54
N LYS A 46 38.48 -25.80 5.67
CA LYS A 46 37.45 -25.88 6.73
C LYS A 46 36.09 -26.26 6.14
N ASP A 47 35.24 -26.88 6.95
CA ASP A 47 33.86 -27.23 6.56
C ASP A 47 32.90 -26.06 6.82
N PRO A 48 32.22 -25.51 5.78
CA PRO A 48 31.21 -24.47 5.95
C PRO A 48 30.09 -24.83 6.93
N ALA A 49 29.76 -26.11 7.14
CA ALA A 49 28.73 -26.53 8.09
C ALA A 49 29.02 -26.11 9.54
N ASN A 50 30.28 -25.82 9.87
CA ASN A 50 30.71 -25.38 11.20
C ASN A 50 30.65 -23.85 11.39
N TYR A 51 30.01 -23.12 10.49
CA TYR A 51 29.96 -21.66 10.49
C TYR A 51 28.53 -21.14 10.35
N PHE A 52 28.32 -19.89 10.74
CA PHE A 52 27.14 -19.11 10.40
C PHE A 52 27.58 -17.77 9.79
N CYS A 53 26.72 -17.15 9.00
CA CYS A 53 26.98 -15.87 8.39
C CYS A 53 26.22 -14.74 9.09
N VAL A 54 26.80 -13.54 9.08
CA VAL A 54 26.15 -12.29 9.52
C VAL A 54 26.18 -11.31 8.37
N ALA A 55 25.02 -10.72 8.08
CA ALA A 55 24.82 -9.75 7.02
C ALA A 55 25.30 -10.23 5.63
N ASN A 56 25.32 -11.54 5.38
CA ASN A 56 25.82 -12.17 4.15
C ASN A 56 27.28 -11.80 3.79
N GLN A 57 28.07 -11.34 4.77
CA GLN A 57 29.40 -10.79 4.55
C GLN A 57 30.44 -11.35 5.52
N TYR A 58 30.04 -11.61 6.75
CA TYR A 58 30.93 -12.07 7.82
C TYR A 58 30.60 -13.52 8.15
N VAL A 59 31.61 -14.33 8.45
CA VAL A 59 31.43 -15.71 8.88
C VAL A 59 32.07 -15.92 10.25
N MET A 60 31.36 -16.62 11.12
CA MET A 60 31.78 -16.94 12.49
C MET A 60 31.49 -18.40 12.77
N GLU A 61 32.26 -19.02 13.67
CA GLU A 61 32.08 -20.43 13.98
C GLU A 61 30.74 -20.66 14.68
N LEU A 62 30.06 -21.75 14.34
CA LEU A 62 28.73 -22.09 14.81
C LEU A 62 28.65 -22.18 16.34
N GLY A 63 29.75 -22.52 17.01
CA GLY A 63 29.85 -22.50 18.48
C GLY A 63 29.60 -21.12 19.12
N PHE A 64 29.76 -20.02 18.37
CA PHE A 64 29.47 -18.66 18.84
C PHE A 64 28.04 -18.21 18.54
N LEU A 65 27.23 -19.02 17.84
CA LEU A 65 25.89 -18.60 17.38
C LEU A 65 24.98 -18.23 18.55
N GLN A 66 25.02 -18.99 19.65
CA GLN A 66 24.19 -18.71 20.82
C GLN A 66 24.59 -17.39 21.49
N GLU A 67 25.87 -17.21 21.83
CA GLU A 67 26.40 -15.98 22.44
C GLU A 67 26.14 -14.76 21.56
N TRP A 68 26.34 -14.90 20.24
CA TRP A 68 26.04 -13.85 19.26
C TRP A 68 24.55 -13.49 19.27
N THR A 69 23.67 -14.48 19.28
CA THR A 69 22.21 -14.29 19.27
C THR A 69 21.73 -13.61 20.54
N GLU A 70 22.23 -14.02 21.70
CA GLU A 70 21.92 -13.40 22.99
C GLU A 70 22.37 -11.93 23.04
N MET A 71 23.59 -11.64 22.55
CA MET A 71 24.10 -10.28 22.42
C MET A 71 23.21 -9.42 21.51
N VAL A 72 22.87 -9.92 20.31
CA VAL A 72 22.00 -9.20 19.35
C VAL A 72 20.63 -8.93 19.98
N ASN A 73 20.02 -9.93 20.63
CA ASN A 73 18.72 -9.78 21.29
C ASN A 73 18.77 -8.76 22.42
N SER A 74 19.82 -8.76 23.24
CA SER A 74 20.02 -7.79 24.32
C SER A 74 20.10 -6.36 23.78
N VAL A 75 20.85 -6.14 22.69
CA VAL A 75 20.95 -4.82 22.03
C VAL A 75 19.61 -4.38 21.44
N ILE A 76 18.87 -5.29 20.80
CA ILE A 76 17.54 -5.00 20.27
C ILE A 76 16.56 -4.66 21.40
N ALA A 77 16.56 -5.42 22.50
CA ALA A 77 15.71 -5.18 23.66
C ALA A 77 16.01 -3.81 24.29
N LYS A 78 17.30 -3.49 24.48
CA LYS A 78 17.73 -2.17 24.98
C LYS A 78 17.23 -1.03 24.09
N ARG A 79 17.35 -1.16 22.76
CA ARG A 79 16.82 -0.16 21.81
C ARG A 79 15.32 0.00 21.88
N LYS A 80 14.58 -1.11 22.02
CA LYS A 80 13.12 -1.05 22.19
C LYS A 80 12.75 -0.32 23.47
N ALA A 81 13.47 -0.58 24.57
CA ALA A 81 13.27 0.11 25.84
C ALA A 81 13.62 1.61 25.73
N GLU A 82 14.73 1.97 25.09
CA GLU A 82 15.12 3.37 24.84
C GLU A 82 14.08 4.10 23.97
N SER A 83 13.61 3.45 22.91
CA SER A 83 12.55 4.00 22.04
C SER A 83 11.23 4.16 22.79
N ALA A 84 10.83 3.19 23.60
CA ALA A 84 9.62 3.26 24.40
C ALA A 84 9.71 4.36 25.47
N ALA A 85 10.87 4.49 26.14
CA ALA A 85 11.11 5.55 27.10
C ALA A 85 11.07 6.94 26.44
N LYS A 86 11.62 7.08 25.24
CA LYS A 86 11.55 8.31 24.45
C LYS A 86 10.10 8.66 24.10
N LEU A 87 9.33 7.70 23.58
CA LEU A 87 7.91 7.89 23.25
C LEU A 87 7.10 8.27 24.49
N ALA A 88 7.33 7.62 25.62
CA ALA A 88 6.67 7.95 26.88
C ALA A 88 7.02 9.37 27.38
N ALA A 89 8.28 9.79 27.20
CA ALA A 89 8.70 11.15 27.53
C ALA A 89 8.06 12.20 26.60
N GLU A 90 7.98 11.92 25.30
CA GLU A 90 7.30 12.78 24.33
C GLU A 90 5.79 12.88 24.62
N GLN A 91 5.15 11.75 24.91
CA GLN A 91 3.73 11.71 25.30
C GLN A 91 3.47 12.54 26.57
N LYS A 92 4.33 12.43 27.58
CA LYS A 92 4.24 13.25 28.78
C LYS A 92 4.40 14.76 28.47
N ILE A 93 5.25 15.12 27.52
CA ILE A 93 5.39 16.52 27.08
C ILE A 93 4.09 16.99 26.41
N ILE A 94 3.50 16.16 25.54
CA ILE A 94 2.21 16.43 24.88
C ILE A 94 1.11 16.70 25.89
N GLU A 95 1.01 15.87 26.93
CA GLU A 95 -0.05 15.98 27.95
C GLU A 95 0.10 17.18 28.88
N THR A 96 1.30 17.76 28.99
CA THR A 96 1.60 18.76 30.03
C THR A 96 1.91 20.15 29.49
N THR A 97 2.69 20.23 28.41
CA THR A 97 3.32 21.49 27.99
C THR A 97 3.24 21.75 26.50
N ALA A 98 3.08 20.72 25.68
CA ALA A 98 2.97 20.91 24.24
C ALA A 98 1.62 21.50 23.85
N ARG A 99 1.59 22.20 22.72
CA ARG A 99 0.38 22.78 22.15
C ARG A 99 0.19 22.26 20.72
N PRO A 100 -1.04 21.94 20.31
CA PRO A 100 -1.31 21.53 18.95
C PRO A 100 -1.14 22.73 18.01
N VAL A 101 -0.56 22.47 16.83
CA VAL A 101 -0.34 23.48 15.80
C VAL A 101 -0.69 22.94 14.43
N LEU A 102 -1.10 23.86 13.55
CA LEU A 102 -1.11 23.65 12.11
C LEU A 102 0.20 24.22 11.55
N ALA A 103 1.06 23.37 11.02
CA ALA A 103 2.35 23.76 10.47
C ALA A 103 2.34 23.70 8.94
N LEU A 104 2.84 24.77 8.33
CA LEU A 104 3.20 24.84 6.93
C LEU A 104 4.72 24.77 6.84
N TRP A 105 5.24 23.84 6.05
CA TRP A 105 6.66 23.54 6.03
C TRP A 105 7.11 23.06 4.65
N ASP A 106 8.43 22.97 4.48
CA ASP A 106 9.17 22.90 3.22
C ASP A 106 9.59 24.27 2.66
N SER A 107 10.47 24.24 1.66
CA SER A 107 11.08 25.43 1.05
C SER A 107 10.08 26.36 0.32
N ASN A 108 8.82 25.98 0.22
CA ASN A 108 7.75 26.77 -0.40
C ASN A 108 6.49 26.83 0.47
N LEU A 109 6.58 26.38 1.73
CA LEU A 109 5.45 26.25 2.67
C LEU A 109 4.26 25.48 2.09
N ARG A 110 4.51 24.47 1.26
CA ARG A 110 3.47 23.72 0.55
C ARG A 110 2.98 22.50 1.32
N LYS A 111 3.82 21.92 2.18
CA LYS A 111 3.40 20.79 3.00
C LYS A 111 2.71 21.30 4.23
N VAL A 112 1.58 20.66 4.55
CA VAL A 112 0.80 21.02 5.73
C VAL A 112 0.68 19.80 6.63
N SER A 113 0.85 20.02 7.93
CA SER A 113 0.75 18.97 8.93
C SER A 113 0.21 19.53 10.22
N VAL A 114 -0.48 18.70 10.98
CA VAL A 114 -0.78 18.98 12.38
C VAL A 114 0.15 18.17 13.27
N LEU A 115 0.66 18.80 14.31
CA LEU A 115 1.56 18.20 15.29
C LEU A 115 1.48 18.96 16.61
N TYR A 116 2.22 18.48 17.61
CA TYR A 116 2.43 19.20 18.86
C TYR A 116 3.78 19.90 18.88
N VAL A 117 3.84 21.08 19.49
CA VAL A 117 5.09 21.80 19.74
C VAL A 117 5.26 22.13 21.21
N ASN A 118 6.49 22.03 21.70
CA ASN A 118 6.91 22.62 22.97
C ASN A 118 7.80 23.83 22.66
N GLY A 119 7.22 25.03 22.74
CA GLY A 119 7.81 26.24 22.16
C GLY A 119 7.86 26.15 20.63
N SER A 120 9.05 26.18 20.04
CA SER A 120 9.28 26.03 18.59
C SER A 120 9.70 24.62 18.16
N LYS A 121 9.80 23.68 19.11
CA LYS A 121 10.29 22.32 18.85
C LYS A 121 9.12 21.36 18.64
N PRO A 122 9.08 20.62 17.53
CA PRO A 122 8.08 19.59 17.32
C PRO A 122 8.25 18.45 18.33
N VAL A 123 7.13 17.87 18.77
CA VAL A 123 7.08 16.76 19.72
C VAL A 123 6.10 15.71 19.18
N GLY A 124 6.52 14.45 19.20
CA GLY A 124 5.71 13.33 18.72
C GLY A 124 5.57 13.28 17.20
N ASP A 125 4.53 12.58 16.77
CA ASP A 125 4.29 12.28 15.36
C ASP A 125 3.66 13.47 14.61
N TRP A 126 4.00 13.53 13.32
CA TRP A 126 3.46 14.52 12.40
C TRP A 126 2.34 13.87 11.61
N SER A 127 1.15 14.47 11.65
CA SER A 127 0.04 14.03 10.81
C SER A 127 -0.05 14.94 9.60
N HIS A 128 0.27 14.42 8.42
CA HIS A 128 0.14 15.16 7.18
C HIS A 128 -1.34 15.41 6.87
N ILE A 129 -1.65 16.63 6.45
CA ILE A 129 -3.00 17.06 6.10
C ILE A 129 -3.00 17.39 4.60
N SER A 130 -4.09 17.06 3.91
CA SER A 130 -4.23 17.40 2.50
C SER A 130 -4.22 18.91 2.29
N GLY A 131 -3.72 19.34 1.13
CA GLY A 131 -3.71 20.77 0.78
C GLY A 131 -5.11 21.37 0.76
N SER A 132 -6.12 20.62 0.31
CA SER A 132 -7.53 21.06 0.28
C SER A 132 -8.09 21.32 1.68
N VAL A 133 -7.90 20.39 2.62
CA VAL A 133 -8.35 20.55 4.01
C VAL A 133 -7.66 21.74 4.66
N ALA A 134 -6.33 21.83 4.50
CA ALA A 134 -5.55 22.94 5.03
C ALA A 134 -5.97 24.30 4.46
N THR A 135 -6.11 24.42 3.13
CA THR A 135 -6.53 25.66 2.48
C THR A 135 -7.91 26.10 2.95
N ARG A 136 -8.87 25.17 3.04
CA ARG A 136 -10.20 25.47 3.55
C ARG A 136 -10.15 25.97 4.98
N PHE A 137 -9.46 25.25 5.87
CA PHE A 137 -9.33 25.63 7.27
C PHE A 137 -8.68 27.01 7.44
N ILE A 138 -7.58 27.28 6.71
CA ILE A 138 -6.88 28.57 6.77
C ILE A 138 -7.79 29.68 6.26
N THR A 139 -8.53 29.45 5.17
CA THR A 139 -9.46 30.44 4.61
C THR A 139 -10.58 30.77 5.60
N ASP A 140 -11.16 29.75 6.22
CA ASP A 140 -12.32 29.91 7.11
C ASP A 140 -11.93 30.50 8.48
N HIS A 141 -10.72 30.21 8.97
CA HIS A 141 -10.36 30.48 10.37
C HIS A 141 -9.10 31.30 10.59
N ARG A 142 -8.23 31.44 9.59
CA ARG A 142 -6.90 32.07 9.72
C ARG A 142 -6.57 33.05 8.58
N SER A 143 -7.57 33.44 7.77
CA SER A 143 -7.35 34.31 6.63
C SER A 143 -6.77 35.66 7.05
N GLY A 144 -5.66 36.05 6.42
CA GLY A 144 -4.94 37.29 6.73
C GLY A 144 -4.14 37.29 8.03
N GLN A 145 -4.10 36.18 8.78
CA GLN A 145 -3.28 36.08 9.98
C GLN A 145 -1.82 35.79 9.63
N LYS A 146 -0.90 36.40 10.39
CA LYS A 146 0.53 36.03 10.35
C LYS A 146 0.72 34.75 11.17
N PHE A 147 1.75 33.97 10.83
CA PHE A 147 2.14 32.81 11.63
C PHE A 147 2.45 33.21 13.07
N ASP A 148 2.08 32.34 14.01
CA ASP A 148 2.35 32.51 15.44
C ASP A 148 3.83 32.23 15.77
N GLY A 149 4.52 31.47 14.91
CA GLY A 149 5.94 31.17 15.06
C GLY A 149 6.50 30.35 13.90
N THR A 150 7.77 29.97 14.04
CA THR A 150 8.51 29.12 13.10
C THR A 150 8.98 27.86 13.79
N LEU A 151 9.04 26.74 13.05
CA LEU A 151 9.52 25.48 13.61
C LEU A 151 11.06 25.40 13.53
N THR A 152 11.68 24.86 14.58
CA THR A 152 13.13 24.63 14.60
C THR A 152 13.47 23.29 13.94
N ILE A 153 13.32 23.20 12.62
CA ILE A 153 13.48 21.97 11.83
C ILE A 153 14.45 22.09 10.65
N GLY A 154 15.27 23.14 10.60
CA GLY A 154 16.30 23.31 9.57
C GLY A 154 15.79 23.66 8.16
N MET A 155 14.53 24.09 8.05
CA MET A 155 13.90 24.55 6.80
C MET A 155 12.88 25.65 7.07
N GLU A 156 12.47 26.37 6.02
CA GLU A 156 11.38 27.34 6.11
C GLU A 156 10.11 26.64 6.61
N SER A 157 9.56 27.19 7.68
CA SER A 157 8.38 26.65 8.33
C SER A 157 7.70 27.73 9.17
N GLY A 158 6.38 27.76 9.10
CA GLY A 158 5.52 28.62 9.90
C GLY A 158 4.41 27.77 10.52
N PHE A 159 3.91 28.16 11.68
CA PHE A 159 2.77 27.47 12.29
C PHE A 159 1.76 28.43 12.88
N PHE A 160 0.53 27.93 13.00
CA PHE A 160 -0.56 28.54 13.77
C PHE A 160 -0.85 27.68 14.98
N TYR A 161 -1.01 28.30 16.15
CA TYR A 161 -1.62 27.60 17.27
C TYR A 161 -3.08 27.28 16.94
N ILE A 162 -3.46 26.05 17.24
CA ILE A 162 -4.83 25.60 17.11
C ILE A 162 -5.29 25.05 18.47
N THR A 163 -6.60 24.92 18.62
CA THR A 163 -7.21 24.22 19.75
C THR A 163 -7.12 22.72 19.52
N GLN A 164 -7.29 21.93 20.59
CA GLN A 164 -7.38 20.47 20.46
C GLN A 164 -8.56 20.06 19.57
N GLN A 165 -9.69 20.77 19.66
CA GLN A 165 -10.86 20.51 18.82
C GLN A 165 -10.55 20.75 17.32
N GLU A 166 -9.88 21.85 16.99
CA GLU A 166 -9.45 22.12 15.59
C GLU A 166 -8.46 21.06 15.10
N PHE A 167 -7.53 20.61 15.96
CA PHE A 167 -6.61 19.52 15.65
C PHE A 167 -7.36 18.23 15.29
N ASP A 168 -8.30 17.81 16.15
CA ASP A 168 -9.07 16.58 15.96
C ASP A 168 -9.94 16.65 14.69
N VAL A 169 -10.53 17.82 14.40
CA VAL A 169 -11.31 18.05 13.17
C VAL A 169 -10.46 17.93 11.92
N LEU A 170 -9.25 18.51 11.91
CA LEU A 170 -8.34 18.44 10.77
C LEU A 170 -7.89 16.99 10.47
N ILE A 171 -7.60 16.22 11.52
CA ILE A 171 -7.30 14.79 11.40
C ILE A 171 -8.49 14.03 10.83
N ALA A 172 -9.69 14.25 11.38
CA ALA A 172 -10.89 13.56 10.94
C ALA A 172 -11.24 13.89 9.47
N GLN A 173 -11.12 15.15 9.06
CA GLN A 173 -11.38 15.58 7.69
C GLN A 173 -10.39 14.95 6.69
N THR A 174 -9.11 14.88 7.05
CA THR A 174 -8.09 14.21 6.22
C THR A 174 -8.44 12.74 6.00
N LYS A 175 -8.82 12.04 7.07
CA LYS A 175 -9.24 10.64 6.98
C LYS A 175 -10.50 10.45 6.14
N ILE A 176 -11.44 11.39 6.20
CA ILE A 176 -12.64 11.36 5.35
C ILE A 176 -12.26 11.52 3.87
N GLU A 177 -11.39 12.48 3.53
CA GLU A 177 -10.95 12.66 2.14
C GLU A 177 -10.21 11.44 1.60
N GLU A 178 -9.36 10.79 2.41
CA GLU A 178 -8.69 9.53 2.05
C GLU A 178 -9.72 8.43 1.73
N LEU A 179 -10.70 8.22 2.61
CA LEU A 179 -11.76 7.22 2.41
C LEU A 179 -12.63 7.52 1.18
N VAL A 180 -12.94 8.80 0.93
CA VAL A 180 -13.69 9.22 -0.27
C VAL A 180 -12.87 8.94 -1.53
N GLY A 181 -11.56 9.20 -1.50
CA GLY A 181 -10.65 8.88 -2.60
C GLY A 181 -10.58 7.38 -2.90
N GLU A 182 -10.49 6.55 -1.87
CA GLU A 182 -10.52 5.08 -1.99
C GLU A 182 -11.83 4.59 -2.61
N LEU A 183 -12.97 5.09 -2.12
CA LEU A 183 -14.29 4.72 -2.64
C LEU A 183 -14.48 5.15 -4.10
N ALA A 184 -14.01 6.35 -4.47
CA ALA A 184 -14.05 6.82 -5.85
C ALA A 184 -13.20 5.94 -6.77
N ALA A 185 -11.99 5.54 -6.33
CA ALA A 185 -11.12 4.65 -7.09
C ALA A 185 -11.73 3.25 -7.26
N GLU A 186 -12.42 2.73 -6.24
CA GLU A 186 -13.12 1.45 -6.32
C GLU A 186 -14.34 1.52 -7.26
N THR A 187 -15.11 2.59 -7.18
CA THR A 187 -16.25 2.84 -8.07
C THR A 187 -15.81 2.89 -9.53
N ALA A 188 -14.73 3.64 -9.84
CA ALA A 188 -14.20 3.71 -11.18
C ALA A 188 -13.72 2.35 -11.72
N LYS A 189 -13.12 1.49 -10.86
CA LYS A 189 -12.75 0.13 -11.24
C LYS A 189 -13.97 -0.74 -11.55
N PHE A 190 -15.03 -0.61 -10.75
CA PHE A 190 -16.27 -1.34 -10.98
C PHE A 190 -16.93 -0.92 -12.29
N GLU A 191 -17.04 0.38 -12.55
CA GLU A 191 -17.60 0.92 -13.80
C GLU A 191 -16.79 0.47 -15.02
N ALA A 192 -15.46 0.54 -14.96
CA ALA A 192 -14.60 0.06 -16.04
C ALA A 192 -14.79 -1.45 -16.30
N LYS A 193 -14.98 -2.26 -15.25
CA LYS A 193 -15.26 -3.69 -15.38
C LYS A 193 -16.61 -3.95 -16.05
N VAL A 194 -17.66 -3.22 -15.65
CA VAL A 194 -18.98 -3.34 -16.26
C VAL A 194 -18.93 -2.95 -17.74
N GLU A 195 -18.23 -1.88 -18.07
CA GLU A 195 -18.11 -1.43 -19.46
C GLU A 195 -17.31 -2.43 -20.31
N ALA A 196 -16.21 -2.96 -19.78
CA ALA A 196 -15.46 -4.02 -20.47
C ALA A 196 -16.31 -5.28 -20.70
N GLN A 197 -17.16 -5.66 -19.74
CA GLN A 197 -18.09 -6.79 -19.89
C GLN A 197 -19.16 -6.53 -20.97
N LYS A 198 -19.69 -5.30 -21.06
CA LYS A 198 -20.63 -4.92 -22.12
C LYS A 198 -19.98 -4.98 -23.51
N GLN A 199 -18.77 -4.44 -23.63
CA GLN A 199 -18.02 -4.46 -24.90
C GLN A 199 -17.70 -5.89 -25.34
N GLU A 200 -17.30 -6.75 -24.40
CA GLU A 200 -17.06 -8.17 -24.70
C GLU A 200 -18.35 -8.90 -25.10
N ALA A 201 -19.46 -8.68 -24.38
CA ALA A 201 -20.75 -9.26 -24.74
C ALA A 201 -21.22 -8.80 -26.15
N GLN A 202 -21.06 -7.51 -26.46
CA GLN A 202 -21.39 -6.96 -27.77
C GLN A 202 -20.53 -7.59 -28.88
N LYS A 203 -19.22 -7.73 -28.65
CA LYS A 203 -18.30 -8.38 -29.59
C LYS A 203 -18.67 -9.85 -29.82
N GLN A 204 -19.10 -10.57 -28.78
CA GLN A 204 -19.58 -11.95 -28.91
C GLN A 204 -20.87 -12.04 -29.74
N ILE A 205 -21.80 -11.09 -29.57
CA ILE A 205 -23.01 -11.00 -30.38
C ILE A 205 -22.65 -10.71 -31.85
N GLU A 206 -21.78 -9.74 -32.10
CA GLU A 206 -21.32 -9.40 -33.45
C GLU A 206 -20.62 -10.57 -34.13
N THR A 207 -19.77 -11.29 -33.40
CA THR A 207 -19.09 -12.50 -33.89
C THR A 207 -20.11 -13.59 -34.25
N ARG A 208 -21.09 -13.86 -33.38
CA ARG A 208 -22.17 -14.83 -33.65
C ARG A 208 -22.98 -14.48 -34.89
N ILE A 209 -23.33 -13.20 -35.07
CA ILE A 209 -24.06 -12.74 -36.25
C ILE A 209 -23.21 -12.91 -37.51
N ALA A 210 -21.93 -12.55 -37.46
CA ALA A 210 -21.02 -12.68 -38.60
C ALA A 210 -20.82 -14.16 -39.01
N GLU A 211 -20.61 -15.06 -38.04
CA GLU A 211 -20.50 -16.51 -38.28
C GLU A 211 -21.80 -17.09 -38.86
N ALA A 212 -22.96 -16.69 -38.31
CA ALA A 212 -24.26 -17.13 -38.79
C ALA A 212 -24.56 -16.60 -40.21
N THR A 213 -24.15 -15.38 -40.52
CA THR A 213 -24.28 -14.77 -41.86
C THR A 213 -23.44 -15.54 -42.88
N ALA A 214 -22.15 -15.78 -42.59
CA ALA A 214 -21.28 -16.55 -43.47
C ALA A 214 -21.80 -17.97 -43.72
N LYS A 215 -22.38 -18.61 -42.70
CA LYS A 215 -23.02 -19.92 -42.83
C LYS A 215 -24.32 -19.86 -43.66
N ALA A 216 -25.11 -18.80 -43.52
CA ALA A 216 -26.32 -18.59 -44.30
C ALA A 216 -26.00 -18.33 -45.79
N GLU A 217 -24.93 -17.58 -46.07
CA GLU A 217 -24.40 -17.39 -47.44
C GLU A 217 -23.97 -18.73 -48.06
N ALA A 218 -23.21 -19.54 -47.31
CA ALA A 218 -22.68 -20.81 -47.81
C ALA A 218 -23.77 -21.86 -48.06
N THR A 219 -24.85 -21.85 -47.28
CA THR A 219 -25.92 -22.86 -47.36
C THR A 219 -27.14 -22.40 -48.17
N GLY A 220 -27.28 -21.09 -48.42
CA GLY A 220 -28.46 -20.49 -49.04
C GLY A 220 -29.71 -20.50 -48.16
N LEU A 221 -29.59 -20.90 -46.89
CA LEU A 221 -30.70 -21.01 -45.93
C LEU A 221 -30.49 -20.06 -44.74
N PRO A 222 -31.55 -19.47 -44.17
CA PRO A 222 -31.43 -18.69 -42.93
C PRO A 222 -30.87 -19.52 -41.77
N VAL A 223 -30.03 -18.91 -40.94
CA VAL A 223 -29.41 -19.53 -39.77
C VAL A 223 -29.93 -18.88 -38.50
N GLU A 224 -30.32 -19.70 -37.52
CA GLU A 224 -30.78 -19.25 -36.20
C GLU A 224 -29.60 -18.76 -35.34
N ILE A 225 -29.72 -17.55 -34.78
CA ILE A 225 -28.70 -16.90 -33.95
C ILE A 225 -29.04 -17.03 -32.47
N ALA A 226 -30.33 -16.93 -32.13
CA ALA A 226 -30.81 -17.02 -30.75
C ALA A 226 -32.24 -17.54 -30.71
N ARG A 227 -32.58 -18.22 -29.61
CA ARG A 227 -33.94 -18.67 -29.31
C ARG A 227 -34.23 -18.45 -27.84
N TYR A 228 -35.35 -17.80 -27.55
CA TYR A 228 -35.76 -17.44 -26.20
C TYR A 228 -37.28 -17.42 -26.08
N THR A 229 -37.76 -17.56 -24.85
CA THR A 229 -39.18 -17.50 -24.51
C THR A 229 -39.55 -16.12 -24.02
N VAL A 230 -40.67 -15.57 -24.46
CA VAL A 230 -41.25 -14.32 -23.98
C VAL A 230 -42.70 -14.51 -23.56
N PRO A 231 -43.26 -13.65 -22.70
CA PRO A 231 -44.69 -13.68 -22.41
C PRO A 231 -45.53 -13.58 -23.69
N CYS A 232 -46.61 -14.36 -23.76
CA CYS A 232 -47.53 -14.34 -24.89
C CYS A 232 -48.14 -12.95 -25.10
N ASP A 233 -48.24 -12.50 -26.36
CA ASP A 233 -48.87 -11.21 -26.71
C ASP A 233 -50.41 -11.25 -26.73
N GLY A 234 -51.02 -12.41 -26.45
CA GLY A 234 -52.47 -12.61 -26.40
C GLY A 234 -53.13 -12.70 -27.77
N SER A 235 -52.37 -12.78 -28.86
CA SER A 235 -52.92 -12.92 -30.22
C SER A 235 -53.44 -14.32 -30.54
N ALA A 236 -53.06 -15.34 -29.76
CA ALA A 236 -53.55 -16.71 -29.86
C ALA A 236 -54.31 -17.12 -28.59
N CYS A 237 -55.52 -17.66 -28.76
CA CYS A 237 -56.30 -18.24 -27.66
C CYS A 237 -55.56 -19.43 -27.05
N GLU A 238 -55.58 -19.52 -25.72
CA GLU A 238 -54.94 -20.60 -24.97
C GLU A 238 -53.41 -20.67 -25.20
N CYS A 239 -52.69 -19.55 -25.28
CA CYS A 239 -51.22 -19.58 -25.35
C CYS A 239 -50.58 -19.21 -24.00
N SER A 240 -49.57 -19.99 -23.57
CA SER A 240 -48.87 -19.80 -22.29
C SER A 240 -47.63 -18.90 -22.45
N PHE A 241 -46.85 -19.10 -23.51
CA PHE A 241 -45.67 -18.29 -23.82
C PHE A 241 -45.34 -18.37 -25.32
N ASP A 242 -44.59 -17.38 -25.80
CA ASP A 242 -44.13 -17.35 -27.18
C ASP A 242 -42.66 -17.76 -27.26
N LEU A 243 -42.36 -18.74 -28.11
CA LEU A 243 -41.00 -19.07 -28.51
C LEU A 243 -40.59 -18.14 -29.65
N VAL A 244 -39.60 -17.27 -29.40
CA VAL A 244 -39.03 -16.37 -30.39
C VAL A 244 -37.67 -16.90 -30.82
N ALA A 245 -37.49 -17.05 -32.13
CA ALA A 245 -36.22 -17.40 -32.73
C ALA A 245 -35.77 -16.28 -33.68
N ASP A 246 -34.55 -15.78 -33.47
CA ASP A 246 -33.92 -14.75 -34.28
C ASP A 246 -33.04 -15.44 -35.34
N PHE A 247 -33.23 -15.10 -36.60
CA PHE A 247 -32.52 -15.66 -37.75
C PHE A 247 -31.76 -14.57 -38.50
N VAL A 248 -30.72 -14.96 -39.22
CA VAL A 248 -30.02 -14.13 -40.21
C VAL A 248 -29.98 -14.81 -41.57
N ARG A 249 -30.16 -14.02 -42.62
CA ARG A 249 -30.02 -14.42 -44.03
C ARG A 249 -28.58 -14.19 -44.51
N GLY A 250 -28.21 -14.78 -45.64
CA GLY A 250 -26.87 -14.58 -46.21
C GLY A 250 -26.53 -13.12 -46.53
N ASN A 251 -27.52 -12.28 -46.84
CA ASN A 251 -27.31 -10.84 -47.05
C ASN A 251 -27.14 -10.02 -45.74
N GLY A 252 -27.07 -10.68 -44.57
CA GLY A 252 -26.98 -10.05 -43.26
C GLY A 252 -28.31 -9.54 -42.69
N GLU A 253 -29.42 -9.68 -43.40
CA GLU A 253 -30.75 -9.27 -42.92
C GLU A 253 -31.22 -10.19 -41.80
N GLN A 254 -31.58 -9.59 -40.66
CA GLN A 254 -32.11 -10.31 -39.51
C GLN A 254 -33.64 -10.30 -39.50
N PHE A 255 -34.25 -11.42 -39.15
CA PHE A 255 -35.69 -11.52 -38.95
C PHE A 255 -36.04 -12.45 -37.78
N LYS A 256 -37.24 -12.33 -37.26
CA LYS A 256 -37.71 -13.13 -36.13
C LYS A 256 -38.85 -14.04 -36.57
N THR A 257 -38.88 -15.27 -36.06
CA THR A 257 -40.08 -16.09 -36.07
C THR A 257 -40.62 -16.19 -34.65
N ARG A 258 -41.95 -16.15 -34.54
CA ARG A 258 -42.66 -16.29 -33.28
C ARG A 258 -43.56 -17.52 -33.38
N THR A 259 -43.47 -18.40 -32.40
CA THR A 259 -44.31 -19.59 -32.30
C THR A 259 -45.02 -19.57 -30.96
N HIS A 260 -46.35 -19.50 -30.98
CA HIS A 260 -47.18 -19.60 -29.79
C HIS A 260 -47.11 -21.03 -29.25
N CYS A 261 -46.76 -21.17 -27.97
CA CYS A 261 -46.59 -22.45 -27.30
C CYS A 261 -47.54 -22.55 -26.10
N HIS A 262 -47.98 -23.78 -25.85
CA HIS A 262 -49.06 -24.07 -24.90
C HIS A 262 -48.52 -24.65 -23.60
#